data_AF-A0A4R1QVQ2-F1
#
_entry.id   AF-A0A4R1QVQ2-F1
#
_cell.length_a   1.000
_cell.length_b   1.000
_cell.length_c   1.000
_cell.angle_alpha   90.00
_cell.angle_beta   90.00
_cell.angle_gamma   90.00
#
_symmetry.space_group_name_H-M   'P 1'
#
loop_
_entity.id
_entity.type
_entity.pdbx_description
1 polymer ?
#
loop_
_entity_poly.entity_id
_entity_poly.type
_entity_poly.pdbx_seq_one_letter_code
_entity_poly.pdbx_strand_id
1 'polypeptide(L)'
;MATSNDKKVYAQFIRNPKIEIAGIVKGKWIRITGNAVVDEAIEVKEAMLEANSFLKNTYSVNDGKLAVFYIDRMKAVVSDFSGEPVELEDL
;
A
#
# COMPACT_ATOMS: atom_id res chain seq x y z
N MET A 1 1.40 -1.28 -2.59
CA MET A 1 2.42 -0.68 -1.69
C MET A 1 3.75 -1.40 -1.86
N ALA A 2 4.88 -0.78 -1.52
CA ALA A 2 6.19 -1.46 -1.55
C ALA A 2 7.05 -1.07 -0.34
N THR A 3 7.86 -2.01 0.15
CA THR A 3 8.87 -1.81 1.19
C THR A 3 10.02 -2.80 1.01
N SER A 4 11.03 -2.72 1.86
CA SER A 4 12.08 -3.74 1.96
C SER A 4 11.72 -4.77 3.03
N ASN A 5 12.04 -6.04 2.80
CA ASN A 5 11.74 -7.14 3.73
C ASN A 5 12.53 -7.11 5.05
N ASP A 6 13.61 -6.33 5.11
CA ASP A 6 14.43 -6.11 6.31
C ASP A 6 13.86 -5.02 7.25
N LYS A 7 12.85 -4.26 6.82
CA LYS A 7 12.27 -3.19 7.63
C LYS A 7 11.27 -3.72 8.64
N LYS A 8 11.23 -3.08 9.82
CA LYS A 8 10.25 -3.41 10.89
C LYS A 8 8.80 -3.43 10.40
N VAL A 9 8.44 -2.53 9.47
CA VAL A 9 7.10 -2.47 8.89
C VAL A 9 6.73 -3.74 8.11
N TYR A 10 7.69 -4.36 7.40
CA TYR A 10 7.46 -5.64 6.74
C TYR A 10 7.10 -6.72 7.76
N ALA A 11 7.90 -6.85 8.82
CA ALA A 11 7.62 -7.81 9.90
C ALA A 11 6.28 -7.54 10.60
N GLN A 12 5.85 -6.28 10.71
CA GLN A 12 4.54 -5.92 11.23
C GLN A 12 3.41 -6.43 10.32
N PHE A 13 3.52 -6.21 9.00
CA PHE A 13 2.51 -6.66 8.03
C PHE A 13 2.41 -8.18 7.97
N ILE A 14 3.54 -8.90 7.98
CA ILE A 14 3.53 -10.37 7.99
C ILE A 14 2.88 -10.93 9.27
N ARG A 15 3.14 -10.29 10.43
CA ARG A 15 2.58 -10.74 11.72
C ARG A 15 1.10 -10.38 11.88
N ASN A 16 0.70 -9.20 11.41
CA ASN A 16 -0.68 -8.73 11.44
C ASN A 16 -0.95 -7.93 10.15
N PRO A 17 -1.67 -8.52 9.19
CA PRO A 17 -1.86 -7.88 7.88
C PRO A 17 -2.85 -6.72 7.94
N LYS A 18 -3.62 -6.56 9.03
CA LYS A 18 -4.61 -5.49 9.14
C LYS A 18 -3.93 -4.12 9.17
N ILE A 19 -4.19 -3.31 8.16
CA ILE A 19 -3.61 -1.98 8.00
C ILE A 19 -4.68 -0.90 7.83
N GLU A 20 -4.27 0.34 8.11
CA GLU A 20 -4.96 1.55 7.68
C GLU A 20 -3.96 2.52 7.05
N ILE A 21 -4.34 3.12 5.93
CA ILE A 21 -3.62 4.22 5.29
C ILE A 21 -4.52 5.44 5.36
N ALA A 22 -3.97 6.56 5.84
CA ALA A 22 -4.68 7.82 5.86
C ALA A 22 -3.87 8.90 5.14
N GLY A 23 -4.57 9.77 4.40
CA GLY A 23 -3.97 10.91 3.71
C GLY A 23 -4.93 12.09 3.69
N ILE A 24 -4.40 13.30 3.84
CA ILE A 24 -5.17 14.55 3.85
C ILE A 24 -4.68 15.50 2.76
N VAL A 25 -5.61 16.12 2.04
CA VAL A 25 -5.33 17.15 1.03
C VAL A 25 -6.44 18.20 1.07
N LYS A 26 -6.08 19.48 1.19
CA LYS A 26 -7.02 20.62 1.14
C LYS A 26 -8.25 20.44 2.06
N GLY A 27 -8.05 19.92 3.26
CA GLY A 27 -9.12 19.73 4.26
C GLY A 27 -10.05 18.55 4.03
N LYS A 28 -9.76 17.69 3.04
CA LYS A 28 -10.40 16.38 2.85
C LYS A 28 -9.40 15.28 3.15
N TRP A 29 -9.84 14.20 3.77
CA TRP A 29 -9.00 13.03 4.02
C TRP A 29 -9.63 11.74 3.53
N ILE A 30 -8.77 10.78 3.20
CA ILE A 30 -9.15 9.41 2.89
C ILE A 30 -8.59 8.49 3.95
N ARG A 31 -9.37 7.49 4.37
CA ARG A 31 -8.92 6.34 5.16
C ARG A 31 -9.18 5.07 4.35
N ILE A 32 -8.12 4.31 4.11
CA ILE A 32 -8.17 3.02 3.44
C ILE A 32 -7.83 1.96 4.48
N THR A 33 -8.75 1.04 4.72
CA THR A 33 -8.56 -0.11 5.63
C THR A 33 -8.54 -1.39 4.83
N GLY A 34 -7.82 -2.41 5.29
CA GLY A 34 -7.77 -3.72 4.64
C GLY A 34 -6.63 -4.58 5.17
N ASN A 35 -6.28 -5.62 4.41
CA ASN A 35 -5.17 -6.52 4.72
C ASN A 35 -4.02 -6.33 3.73
N ALA A 36 -2.82 -6.00 4.20
CA ALA A 36 -1.61 -6.00 3.37
C ALA A 36 -1.19 -7.44 3.08
N VAL A 37 -1.25 -7.86 1.82
CA VAL A 37 -0.84 -9.19 1.37
C VAL A 37 0.35 -9.06 0.44
N VAL A 38 1.42 -9.79 0.72
CA VAL A 38 2.63 -9.79 -0.11
C VAL A 38 2.34 -10.51 -1.43
N ASP A 39 2.79 -9.92 -2.53
CA ASP A 39 2.79 -10.55 -3.84
C ASP A 39 4.24 -10.86 -4.25
N GLU A 40 4.53 -12.15 -4.39
CA GLU A 40 5.87 -12.63 -4.71
C GLU A 40 6.13 -12.72 -6.22
N ALA A 41 5.11 -12.51 -7.05
CA ALA A 41 5.21 -12.57 -8.50
C ALA A 41 6.24 -11.56 -9.03
N ILE A 42 7.09 -12.03 -9.95
CA ILE A 42 8.18 -11.21 -10.51
C ILE A 42 7.59 -10.08 -11.33
N GLU A 43 6.56 -10.37 -12.13
CA GLU A 43 5.82 -9.43 -12.95
C GLU A 43 5.22 -8.27 -12.13
N VAL A 44 4.82 -8.53 -10.88
CA VAL A 44 4.30 -7.50 -9.97
C VAL A 44 5.42 -6.61 -9.42
N LYS A 45 6.60 -7.19 -9.14
CA LYS A 45 7.81 -6.44 -8.79
C LYS A 45 8.28 -5.57 -9.96
N GLU A 46 8.24 -6.10 -11.19
CA GLU A 46 8.54 -5.35 -12.42
C GLU A 46 7.59 -4.17 -12.58
N ALA A 47 6.27 -4.41 -12.55
CA ALA A 47 5.25 -3.38 -12.68
C ALA A 47 5.39 -2.28 -11.62
N MET A 48 5.73 -2.64 -10.37
CA MET A 48 5.96 -1.66 -9.31
C MET A 48 7.16 -0.76 -9.61
N LEU A 49 8.28 -1.32 -10.09
CA LEU A 49 9.47 -0.56 -10.45
C LEU A 49 9.25 0.32 -11.68
N GLU A 50 8.46 -0.14 -12.65
CA GLU A 50 8.10 0.63 -13.83
C GLU A 50 7.21 1.83 -13.49
N ALA A 51 6.16 1.61 -12.69
CA ALA A 51 5.25 2.67 -12.24
C ALA A 51 5.93 3.68 -11.30
N ASN A 52 6.99 3.26 -10.58
CA ASN A 52 7.71 4.06 -9.59
C ASN A 52 9.21 4.03 -9.86
N SER A 53 9.64 4.64 -10.95
CA SER A 53 11.04 4.60 -11.44
C SER A 53 12.09 5.00 -10.41
N PHE A 54 11.76 5.86 -9.44
CA PHE A 54 12.68 6.24 -8.36
C PHE A 54 13.10 5.07 -7.47
N LEU A 55 12.29 4.01 -7.39
CA LEU A 55 12.62 2.79 -6.64
C LEU A 55 13.79 2.02 -7.26
N LYS A 56 14.03 2.16 -8.57
CA LYS A 56 15.14 1.52 -9.28
C LYS A 56 16.53 2.00 -8.80
N ASN A 57 16.59 3.12 -8.08
CA ASN A 57 17.82 3.60 -7.44
C ASN A 57 18.25 2.75 -6.23
N THR A 58 17.33 1.95 -5.67
CA THR A 58 17.56 1.17 -4.45
C THR A 58 17.27 -0.30 -4.62
N TYR A 59 16.33 -0.65 -5.51
CA TYR A 59 15.81 -2.00 -5.66
C TYR A 59 15.93 -2.55 -7.07
N SER A 60 15.97 -3.87 -7.17
CA SER A 60 15.83 -4.64 -8.41
C SER A 60 14.95 -5.86 -8.17
N VAL A 61 14.39 -6.45 -9.23
CA VAL A 61 13.52 -7.63 -9.09
C VAL A 61 14.21 -8.83 -8.43
N ASN A 62 15.55 -8.91 -8.53
CA ASN A 62 16.36 -10.02 -8.03
C ASN A 62 17.18 -9.66 -6.77
N ASP A 63 16.92 -8.52 -6.12
CA ASP A 63 17.72 -8.09 -4.96
C ASP A 63 17.40 -8.86 -3.67
N GLY A 64 16.32 -9.66 -3.66
CA GLY A 64 15.85 -10.39 -2.49
C GLY A 64 15.36 -9.48 -1.35
N LYS A 65 15.12 -8.19 -1.61
CA LYS A 65 14.70 -7.17 -0.64
C LYS A 65 13.36 -6.56 -0.96
N LEU A 66 13.07 -6.27 -2.24
CA LEU A 66 11.83 -5.63 -2.66
C LEU A 66 10.62 -6.52 -2.36
N ALA A 67 9.77 -6.05 -1.44
CA ALA A 67 8.49 -6.66 -1.13
C ALA A 67 7.36 -5.75 -1.62
N VAL A 68 6.50 -6.29 -2.49
CA VAL A 68 5.32 -5.59 -3.02
C VAL A 68 4.08 -6.17 -2.34
N PHE A 69 3.15 -5.30 -1.98
CA PHE A 69 1.91 -5.66 -1.30
C PHE A 69 0.71 -5.10 -2.04
N TYR A 70 -0.36 -5.90 -2.15
CA TYR A 70 -1.70 -5.41 -2.45
C TYR A 70 -2.57 -5.37 -1.18
N ILE A 71 -3.72 -4.71 -1.26
CA ILE A 71 -4.66 -4.59 -0.15
C ILE A 71 -5.88 -5.49 -0.43
N ASP A 72 -5.97 -6.61 0.28
CA ASP A 72 -7.15 -7.49 0.28
C ASP A 72 -8.24 -6.92 1.18
N ARG A 73 -9.52 -7.17 0.85
CA ARG A 73 -10.71 -6.70 1.59
C ARG A 73 -10.65 -5.20 1.89
N MET A 74 -10.30 -4.43 0.88
CA MET A 74 -10.14 -2.99 1.00
C MET A 74 -11.48 -2.28 1.22
N LYS A 75 -11.50 -1.31 2.13
CA LYS A 75 -12.58 -0.32 2.28
C LYS A 75 -11.97 1.08 2.30
N ALA A 76 -12.46 1.98 1.47
CA ALA A 76 -12.00 3.36 1.39
C ALA A 76 -13.13 4.34 1.75
N VAL A 77 -12.84 5.26 2.67
CA VAL A 77 -13.78 6.28 3.14
C VAL A 77 -13.14 7.65 2.99
N VAL A 78 -13.84 8.56 2.31
CA VAL A 78 -13.46 9.97 2.17
C VAL A 78 -14.29 10.80 3.12
N SER A 79 -13.68 11.78 3.77
CA SER A 79 -14.35 12.66 4.73
C SER A 79 -13.81 14.08 4.61
N ASP A 80 -14.58 15.05 5.11
CA ASP A 80 -14.18 16.44 5.26
C ASP A 80 -14.75 17.03 6.57
N PHE A 81 -14.49 18.31 6.83
CA PHE A 81 -14.88 18.97 8.08
C PHE A 81 -16.39 19.26 8.21
N SER A 82 -17.18 19.09 7.15
CA SER A 82 -18.53 19.64 7.06
C SER A 82 -19.60 18.70 6.49
N GLY A 83 -19.22 17.53 5.98
CA GLY A 83 -20.13 16.58 5.36
C GLY A 83 -20.08 15.18 5.98
N GLU A 84 -21.10 14.38 5.66
CA GLU A 84 -21.11 12.95 5.96
C GLU A 84 -19.99 12.24 5.18
N PRO A 85 -19.29 11.28 5.80
CA PRO A 85 -18.29 10.47 5.11
C PRO A 85 -18.88 9.73 3.91
N VAL A 86 -18.12 9.69 2.81
CA VAL A 86 -18.47 8.95 1.61
C VAL A 86 -17.61 7.69 1.54
N GLU A 87 -18.25 6.53 1.55
CA GLU A 87 -17.60 5.27 1.22
C GLU A 87 -17.47 5.15 -0.31
N LEU A 88 -16.28 4.79 -0.78
CA LEU A 88 -16.05 4.51 -2.19
C LEU A 88 -16.39 3.04 -2.44
N GLU A 89 -17.53 2.78 -3.07
CA GLU A 89 -17.95 1.45 -3.52
C GLU A 89 -17.33 1.15 -4.90
N ASP A 90 -16.86 -0.08 -5.10
CA ASP A 90 -16.22 -0.63 -6.31
C ASP A 90 -14.98 0.12 -6.87
N LEU A 91 -13.80 -0.26 -6.37
CA LEU A 91 -12.51 -0.07 -7.07
C LEU A 91 -12.00 -1.40 -7.64
#